data_AF-M3AD81-F1
#
_entry.id   AF-M3AD81-F1
#
_cell.length_a   1.000
_cell.length_b   1.000
_cell.length_c   1.000
_cell.angle_alpha   90.00
_cell.angle_beta   90.00
_cell.angle_gamma   90.00
#
_symmetry.space_group_name_H-M   'P 1'
#
loop_
_entity.id
_entity.type
_entity.pdbx_description
1 polymer ?
#
loop_
_entity_poly.entity_id
_entity_poly.type
_entity_poly.pdbx_seq_one_letter_code
_entity_poly.pdbx_strand_id
1 'polypeptide(L)'
;MHIPALANTREHPRLGCPTFAGITLSEAAPSAEAFFTSAGVLKAALTGAQATAAIIAEIAALAGEVEAARARTERPIADAARFTSEAGLLADMPLVGNERATIMGFASMIAAALEGTAINSGTTSPVTFFKSVRHLAHGLDGKGIDAAVQSFDRALAGHEAATTKLKAAHAKLLELAALADDGANRDRVSMLKASIDFKRRLPQALDELAAGREQVVAALARFDLALTTLKECA
;
A
#
# COMPACT_ATOMS: atom_id res chain seq x y z
N MET A 1 -20.90 -32.76 38.90
CA MET A 1 -21.48 -33.53 37.78
C MET A 1 -20.44 -33.50 36.66
N HIS A 2 -19.72 -34.60 36.43
CA HIS A 2 -18.67 -34.65 35.40
C HIS A 2 -19.35 -34.92 34.06
N ILE A 3 -19.41 -33.92 33.18
CA ILE A 3 -19.87 -34.14 31.80
C ILE A 3 -18.73 -34.87 31.08
N PRO A 4 -18.95 -36.08 30.52
CA PRO A 4 -17.94 -36.74 29.71
C PRO A 4 -17.68 -35.92 28.45
N ALA A 5 -16.41 -35.78 28.06
CA ALA A 5 -16.05 -35.09 26.82
C ALA A 5 -16.60 -35.87 25.61
N LEU A 6 -17.23 -35.17 24.66
CA LEU A 6 -17.60 -35.72 23.35
C LEU A 6 -16.74 -35.12 22.27
N ALA A 7 -16.41 -35.96 21.30
CA ALA A 7 -15.42 -35.63 20.31
C ALA A 7 -15.82 -36.07 18.88
N ASN A 8 -15.16 -35.49 17.88
CA ASN A 8 -15.39 -35.61 16.43
C ASN A 8 -16.84 -35.40 15.91
N THR A 9 -17.53 -34.32 16.29
CA THR A 9 -18.84 -33.93 15.71
C THR A 9 -18.75 -32.74 14.77
N ARG A 10 -19.67 -32.60 13.79
CA ARG A 10 -19.72 -31.44 12.86
C ARG A 10 -20.59 -30.27 13.34
N GLU A 11 -21.69 -30.53 14.06
CA GLU A 11 -22.59 -29.50 14.61
C GLU A 11 -22.56 -29.61 16.14
N HIS A 12 -21.94 -28.64 16.84
CA HIS A 12 -21.63 -28.79 18.26
C HIS A 12 -22.63 -28.07 19.19
N PRO A 13 -23.27 -28.74 20.16
CA PRO A 13 -24.00 -28.12 21.25
C PRO A 13 -23.07 -28.03 22.47
N ARG A 14 -22.41 -26.89 22.69
CA ARG A 14 -21.44 -26.57 23.79
C ARG A 14 -21.17 -27.66 24.87
N LEU A 15 -20.01 -28.31 24.82
CA LEU A 15 -19.55 -29.34 25.76
C LEU A 15 -18.03 -29.26 25.93
N GLY A 16 -17.50 -28.20 26.55
CA GLY A 16 -16.17 -28.11 27.19
C GLY A 16 -14.88 -28.42 26.39
N CYS A 17 -14.94 -29.08 25.24
CA CYS A 17 -13.80 -29.46 24.41
C CYS A 17 -13.52 -28.37 23.37
N PRO A 18 -12.25 -28.00 23.13
CA PRO A 18 -11.92 -27.07 22.05
C PRO A 18 -12.31 -27.64 20.69
N THR A 19 -12.73 -26.74 19.80
CA THR A 19 -13.18 -27.06 18.45
C THR A 19 -12.51 -26.20 17.40
N PHE A 20 -12.23 -26.77 16.23
CA PHE A 20 -11.83 -26.06 15.03
C PHE A 20 -12.90 -26.24 13.95
N ALA A 21 -13.48 -25.14 13.46
CA ALA A 21 -14.59 -25.15 12.49
C ALA A 21 -15.75 -26.10 12.88
N GLY A 22 -16.08 -26.15 14.18
CA GLY A 22 -17.12 -27.02 14.72
C GLY A 22 -16.68 -28.46 15.02
N ILE A 23 -15.47 -28.86 14.60
CA ILE A 23 -14.89 -30.19 14.82
C ILE A 23 -14.10 -30.20 16.13
N THR A 24 -14.46 -31.07 17.05
CA THR A 24 -13.76 -31.29 18.32
C THR A 24 -12.39 -31.95 18.09
N LEU A 25 -11.39 -31.55 18.90
CA LEU A 25 -10.00 -31.98 18.70
C LEU A 25 -9.61 -33.25 19.48
N SER A 26 -10.48 -33.80 20.33
CA SER A 26 -10.17 -35.03 21.08
C SER A 26 -10.84 -36.27 20.45
N GLU A 27 -10.56 -37.46 20.99
CA GLU A 27 -11.28 -38.69 20.65
C GLU A 27 -12.47 -38.89 21.60
N ALA A 28 -13.59 -39.39 21.08
CA ALA A 28 -14.81 -39.56 21.85
C ALA A 28 -14.79 -40.88 22.61
N ALA A 29 -15.21 -40.86 23.87
CA ALA A 29 -15.48 -42.11 24.58
C ALA A 29 -16.71 -42.81 23.97
N PRO A 30 -16.66 -44.11 23.62
CA PRO A 30 -17.78 -44.81 23.00
C PRO A 30 -19.09 -44.75 23.81
N SER A 31 -18.98 -44.70 25.14
CA SER A 31 -20.12 -44.54 26.06
C SER A 31 -20.76 -43.16 25.98
N ALA A 32 -19.96 -42.11 25.71
CA ALA A 32 -20.45 -40.75 25.51
C ALA A 32 -21.17 -40.64 24.16
N GLU A 33 -20.60 -41.17 23.08
CA GLU A 33 -21.26 -41.19 21.77
C GLU A 33 -22.65 -41.84 21.84
N ALA A 34 -22.77 -43.01 22.47
CA ALA A 34 -24.03 -43.72 22.63
C ALA A 34 -25.08 -42.90 23.40
N PHE A 35 -24.67 -42.25 24.49
CA PHE A 35 -25.55 -41.40 25.30
C PHE A 35 -26.05 -40.18 24.51
N PHE A 36 -25.18 -39.42 23.84
CA PHE A 36 -25.59 -38.20 23.14
C PHE A 36 -26.31 -38.46 21.81
N THR A 37 -26.03 -39.61 21.16
CA THR A 37 -26.80 -40.08 20.01
C THR A 37 -28.22 -40.43 20.42
N SER A 38 -28.39 -41.21 21.51
CA SER A 38 -29.73 -41.57 22.02
C SER A 38 -30.49 -40.36 22.57
N ALA A 39 -29.80 -39.35 23.08
CA ALA A 39 -30.39 -38.06 23.48
C ALA A 39 -30.80 -37.16 22.29
N GLY A 40 -30.51 -37.55 21.03
CA GLY A 40 -30.83 -36.76 19.83
C GLY A 40 -29.99 -35.49 19.67
N VAL A 41 -28.91 -35.36 20.44
CA VAL A 41 -28.04 -34.18 20.48
C VAL A 41 -26.91 -34.29 19.45
N LEU A 42 -26.53 -35.52 19.10
CA LEU A 42 -25.46 -35.82 18.15
C LEU A 42 -26.06 -36.44 16.88
N LYS A 43 -25.98 -35.72 15.76
CA LYS A 43 -26.48 -36.20 14.45
C LYS A 43 -25.50 -37.11 13.72
N ALA A 44 -24.19 -36.87 13.88
CA ALA A 44 -23.13 -37.63 13.21
C ALA A 44 -21.81 -37.52 14.01
N ALA A 45 -21.14 -38.66 14.19
CA ALA A 45 -19.77 -38.76 14.68
C ALA A 45 -18.84 -39.03 13.49
N LEU A 46 -17.69 -38.35 13.46
CA LEU A 46 -16.63 -38.55 12.49
C LEU A 46 -15.59 -39.50 13.08
N THR A 47 -15.02 -40.36 12.25
CA THR A 47 -13.79 -41.07 12.64
C THR A 47 -12.63 -40.07 12.74
N GLY A 48 -11.56 -40.42 13.47
CA GLY A 48 -10.36 -39.57 13.54
C GLY A 48 -9.79 -39.22 12.16
N ALA A 49 -9.87 -40.13 11.19
CA ALA A 49 -9.48 -39.88 9.80
C ALA A 49 -10.40 -38.87 9.09
N GLN A 50 -11.72 -38.98 9.28
CA GLN A 50 -12.68 -38.03 8.70
C GLN A 50 -12.57 -36.64 9.33
N ALA A 51 -12.39 -36.57 10.65
CA ALA A 51 -12.15 -35.32 11.36
C ALA A 51 -10.84 -34.65 10.91
N THR A 52 -9.76 -35.43 10.80
CA THR A 52 -8.47 -34.95 10.26
C THR A 52 -8.65 -34.39 8.85
N ALA A 53 -9.28 -35.14 7.95
CA ALA A 53 -9.48 -34.71 6.57
C ALA A 53 -10.28 -33.40 6.48
N ALA A 54 -11.32 -33.25 7.30
CA ALA A 54 -12.13 -32.04 7.35
C ALA A 54 -11.35 -30.83 7.92
N ILE A 55 -10.55 -31.02 8.97
CA ILE A 55 -9.67 -29.97 9.51
C ILE A 55 -8.65 -29.53 8.44
N ILE A 56 -8.00 -30.48 7.76
CA ILE A 56 -7.03 -30.18 6.69
C ILE A 56 -7.71 -29.41 5.55
N ALA A 57 -8.89 -29.84 5.12
CA ALA A 57 -9.64 -29.18 4.05
C ALA A 57 -10.01 -27.74 4.41
N GLU A 58 -10.44 -27.50 5.64
CA GLU A 58 -10.74 -26.17 6.15
C GLU A 58 -9.50 -25.27 6.17
N ILE A 59 -8.37 -25.75 6.71
CA ILE A 59 -7.11 -24.99 6.70
C ILE A 59 -6.65 -24.69 5.27
N ALA A 60 -6.81 -25.63 4.35
CA ALA A 60 -6.49 -25.43 2.94
C ALA A 60 -7.41 -24.39 2.27
N ALA A 61 -8.70 -24.37 2.61
CA ALA A 61 -9.63 -23.34 2.13
C ALA A 61 -9.22 -21.94 2.62
N LEU A 62 -8.89 -21.81 3.92
CA LEU A 62 -8.40 -20.57 4.51
C LEU A 62 -7.07 -20.13 3.86
N ALA A 63 -6.16 -21.06 3.58
CA ALA A 63 -4.92 -20.76 2.86
C ALA A 63 -5.21 -20.25 1.43
N GLY A 64 -6.21 -20.83 0.75
CA GLY A 64 -6.70 -20.37 -0.54
C GLY A 64 -7.26 -18.95 -0.50
N GLU A 65 -7.97 -18.56 0.57
CA GLU A 65 -8.42 -17.17 0.76
C GLU A 65 -7.27 -16.18 0.90
N VAL A 66 -6.22 -16.57 1.64
CA VAL A 66 -5.01 -15.75 1.81
C VAL A 66 -4.26 -15.61 0.49
N GLU A 67 -4.08 -16.68 -0.26
CA GLU A 67 -3.46 -16.62 -1.59
C GLU A 67 -4.30 -15.81 -2.58
N ALA A 68 -5.64 -15.91 -2.54
CA ALA A 68 -6.51 -15.07 -3.36
C ALA A 68 -6.38 -13.58 -2.99
N ALA A 69 -6.26 -13.25 -1.70
CA ALA A 69 -5.98 -11.89 -1.25
C ALA A 69 -4.61 -11.41 -1.74
N ARG A 70 -3.59 -12.27 -1.68
CA ARG A 70 -2.25 -11.99 -2.22
C ARG A 70 -2.26 -11.79 -3.73
N ALA A 71 -2.96 -12.60 -4.51
CA ALA A 71 -3.05 -12.43 -5.96
C ALA A 71 -3.63 -11.04 -6.34
N ARG A 72 -4.59 -10.54 -5.56
CA ARG A 72 -5.11 -9.17 -5.74
C ARG A 72 -4.07 -8.07 -5.46
N THR A 73 -3.00 -8.36 -4.72
CA THR A 73 -1.91 -7.42 -4.42
C THR A 73 -0.87 -7.31 -5.55
N GLU A 74 -0.80 -8.27 -6.48
CA GLU A 74 0.27 -8.32 -7.49
C GLU A 74 0.26 -7.12 -8.43
N ARG A 75 -0.92 -6.76 -8.95
CA ARG A 75 -1.08 -5.59 -9.82
C ARG A 75 -0.74 -4.28 -9.10
N PRO A 76 -1.28 -4.00 -7.89
CA PRO A 76 -0.85 -2.87 -7.08
C PRO A 76 0.67 -2.79 -6.86
N ILE A 77 1.37 -3.92 -6.68
CA ILE A 77 2.83 -3.92 -6.52
C ILE A 77 3.52 -3.48 -7.81
N ALA A 78 3.07 -3.96 -8.97
CA ALA A 78 3.61 -3.54 -10.27
C ALA A 78 3.34 -2.04 -10.51
N ASP A 79 2.12 -1.57 -10.23
CA ASP A 79 1.75 -0.16 -10.33
C ASP A 79 2.58 0.70 -9.36
N ALA A 80 2.82 0.24 -8.13
CA ALA A 80 3.64 0.93 -7.14
C ALA A 80 5.09 1.12 -7.60
N ALA A 81 5.69 0.12 -8.25
CA ALA A 81 7.02 0.23 -8.83
C ALA A 81 7.07 1.29 -9.94
N ARG A 82 6.09 1.28 -10.85
CA ARG A 82 5.96 2.31 -11.89
C ARG A 82 5.80 3.70 -11.28
N PHE A 83 4.87 3.88 -10.34
CA PHE A 83 4.61 5.17 -9.70
C PHE A 83 5.82 5.71 -8.95
N THR A 84 6.58 4.84 -8.26
CA THR A 84 7.79 5.27 -7.55
C THR A 84 8.86 5.76 -8.54
N SER A 85 8.98 5.11 -9.70
CA SER A 85 9.89 5.53 -10.77
C SER A 85 9.47 6.87 -11.37
N GLU A 86 8.19 7.03 -11.71
CA GLU A 86 7.63 8.27 -12.25
C GLU A 86 7.73 9.42 -11.25
N ALA A 87 7.45 9.16 -9.97
CA ALA A 87 7.59 10.15 -8.90
C ALA A 87 9.04 10.61 -8.71
N GLY A 88 10.02 9.71 -8.89
CA GLY A 88 11.44 10.08 -8.87
C GLY A 88 11.78 11.10 -9.95
N LEU A 89 11.33 10.85 -11.19
CA LEU A 89 11.52 11.78 -12.30
C LEU A 89 10.84 13.13 -12.05
N LEU A 90 9.63 13.13 -11.50
CA LEU A 90 8.89 14.35 -11.16
C LEU A 90 9.55 15.14 -10.03
N ALA A 91 10.10 14.47 -9.03
CA ALA A 91 10.81 15.13 -7.93
C ALA A 91 12.12 15.79 -8.39
N ASP A 92 12.76 15.25 -9.42
CA ASP A 92 13.99 15.79 -10.01
C ASP A 92 13.74 16.92 -11.03
N MET A 93 12.49 17.11 -11.49
CA MET A 93 12.16 18.15 -12.47
C MET A 93 12.19 19.56 -11.84
N PRO A 94 12.71 20.57 -12.56
CA PRO A 94 12.63 21.96 -12.11
C PRO A 94 11.19 22.47 -12.19
N LEU A 95 10.45 22.37 -11.08
CA LEU A 95 9.07 22.84 -10.82
C LEU A 95 8.39 23.55 -12.00
N VAL A 96 7.68 22.76 -12.80
CA VAL A 96 6.91 23.21 -13.97
C VAL A 96 5.41 23.25 -13.64
N GLY A 97 4.93 22.44 -12.68
CA GLY A 97 3.53 22.30 -12.29
C GLY A 97 3.29 22.05 -10.80
N ASN A 98 2.35 21.14 -10.49
CA ASN A 98 2.03 20.72 -9.11
C ASN A 98 2.48 19.27 -8.89
N GLU A 99 3.77 19.03 -9.05
CA GLU A 99 4.41 17.70 -8.97
C GLU A 99 4.12 17.02 -7.64
N ARG A 100 4.13 17.79 -6.53
CA ARG A 100 3.69 17.31 -5.21
C ARG A 100 2.29 16.71 -5.26
N ALA A 101 1.31 17.41 -5.82
CA ALA A 101 -0.06 16.88 -5.89
C ALA A 101 -0.16 15.61 -6.74
N THR A 102 0.59 15.52 -7.84
CA THR A 102 0.66 14.31 -8.67
C THR A 102 1.25 13.13 -7.90
N ILE A 103 2.38 13.31 -7.21
CA ILE A 103 3.03 12.27 -6.41
C ILE A 103 2.12 11.85 -5.24
N MET A 104 1.44 12.80 -4.60
CA MET A 104 0.44 12.52 -3.57
C MET A 104 -0.77 11.74 -4.13
N GLY A 105 -1.16 11.97 -5.38
CA GLY A 105 -2.17 11.18 -6.09
C GLY A 105 -1.74 9.72 -6.23
N PHE A 106 -0.49 9.46 -6.62
CA PHE A 106 0.06 8.10 -6.64
C PHE A 106 0.08 7.46 -5.26
N ALA A 107 0.50 8.20 -4.23
CA ALA A 107 0.50 7.72 -2.85
C ALA A 107 -0.92 7.32 -2.41
N SER A 108 -1.93 8.13 -2.72
CA SER A 108 -3.33 7.82 -2.42
C SER A 108 -3.83 6.55 -3.11
N MET A 109 -3.40 6.28 -4.34
CA MET A 109 -3.76 5.04 -5.05
C MET A 109 -3.16 3.80 -4.37
N ILE A 110 -1.91 3.89 -3.89
CA ILE A 110 -1.28 2.81 -3.12
C ILE A 110 -1.97 2.63 -1.75
N ALA A 111 -2.32 3.72 -1.08
CA ALA A 111 -3.03 3.66 0.20
C ALA A 111 -4.40 2.96 0.06
N ALA A 112 -5.18 3.31 -0.97
CA ALA A 112 -6.44 2.64 -1.26
C ALA A 112 -6.25 1.15 -1.59
N ALA A 113 -5.18 0.81 -2.32
CA ALA A 113 -4.84 -0.58 -2.58
C ALA A 113 -4.48 -1.35 -1.30
N LEU A 114 -3.73 -0.74 -0.37
CA LEU A 114 -3.41 -1.35 0.92
C LEU A 114 -4.67 -1.71 1.72
N GLU A 115 -5.65 -0.81 1.78
CA GLU A 115 -6.93 -1.06 2.46
C GLU A 115 -7.69 -2.25 1.82
N GLY A 116 -7.69 -2.34 0.48
CA GLY A 116 -8.33 -3.43 -0.26
C GLY A 116 -7.64 -4.80 -0.13
N THR A 117 -6.48 -4.87 0.53
CA THR A 117 -5.68 -6.10 0.67
C THR A 117 -5.78 -6.74 2.05
N ALA A 118 -6.55 -6.15 2.97
CA ALA A 118 -6.71 -6.68 4.32
C ALA A 118 -7.27 -8.11 4.34
N ILE A 119 -6.63 -8.99 5.12
CA ILE A 119 -7.15 -10.32 5.43
C ILE A 119 -8.15 -10.20 6.58
N ASN A 120 -9.33 -10.79 6.43
CA ASN A 120 -10.33 -10.80 7.49
C ASN A 120 -9.84 -11.61 8.70
N SER A 121 -10.11 -11.11 9.89
CA SER A 121 -9.91 -11.85 11.15
C SER A 121 -10.55 -13.25 11.13
N GLY A 122 -11.65 -13.44 10.41
CA GLY A 122 -12.28 -14.75 10.22
C GLY A 122 -11.39 -15.79 9.53
N THR A 123 -10.39 -15.35 8.74
CA THR A 123 -9.47 -16.24 8.03
C THR A 123 -8.26 -16.63 8.91
N THR A 124 -7.74 -15.71 9.72
CA THR A 124 -6.53 -15.94 10.54
C THR A 124 -6.83 -16.46 11.94
N SER A 125 -7.93 -16.01 12.57
CA SER A 125 -8.26 -16.35 13.96
C SER A 125 -8.48 -17.85 14.19
N PRO A 126 -9.17 -18.60 13.31
CA PRO A 126 -9.36 -20.04 13.49
C PRO A 126 -8.03 -20.80 13.53
N VAL A 127 -7.10 -20.48 12.63
CA VAL A 127 -5.79 -21.15 12.56
C VAL A 127 -4.92 -20.76 13.75
N THR A 128 -4.92 -19.50 14.17
CA THR A 128 -4.22 -19.04 15.38
C THR A 128 -4.76 -19.73 16.64
N PHE A 129 -6.08 -19.84 16.76
CA PHE A 129 -6.70 -20.61 17.83
C PHE A 129 -6.28 -22.07 17.78
N PHE A 130 -6.37 -22.72 16.62
CA PHE A 130 -5.94 -24.10 16.45
C PHE A 130 -4.51 -24.33 16.92
N LYS A 131 -3.58 -23.44 16.57
CA LYS A 131 -2.18 -23.52 17.03
C LYS A 131 -2.05 -23.50 18.55
N SER A 132 -2.88 -22.75 19.29
CA SER A 132 -2.79 -22.66 20.76
C SER A 132 -3.35 -23.91 21.45
N VAL A 133 -4.36 -24.56 20.86
CA VAL A 133 -5.00 -25.77 21.39
C VAL A 133 -4.53 -27.06 20.73
N ARG A 134 -3.54 -26.99 19.83
CA ARG A 134 -3.05 -28.13 19.03
C ARG A 134 -2.67 -29.35 19.85
N HIS A 135 -2.11 -29.15 21.04
CA HIS A 135 -1.71 -30.23 21.95
C HIS A 135 -2.87 -31.12 22.41
N LEU A 136 -4.12 -30.66 22.20
CA LEU A 136 -5.35 -31.38 22.54
C LEU A 136 -5.89 -32.23 21.37
N ALA A 137 -5.18 -32.25 20.23
CA ALA A 137 -5.50 -33.02 19.02
C ALA A 137 -5.23 -34.54 19.15
N HIS A 138 -5.78 -35.18 20.18
CA HIS A 138 -5.56 -36.61 20.45
C HIS A 138 -6.36 -37.50 19.50
N GLY A 139 -5.74 -38.54 18.94
CA GLY A 139 -6.38 -39.46 17.99
C GLY A 139 -6.51 -38.92 16.56
N LEU A 140 -5.92 -37.77 16.26
CA LEU A 140 -5.86 -37.16 14.93
C LEU A 140 -4.47 -37.29 14.30
N ASP A 141 -4.38 -37.22 12.97
CA ASP A 141 -3.08 -37.17 12.29
C ASP A 141 -2.45 -35.78 12.42
N GLY A 142 -1.69 -35.59 13.50
CA GLY A 142 -0.99 -34.35 13.78
C GLY A 142 0.03 -33.97 12.70
N LYS A 143 0.61 -34.92 11.95
CA LYS A 143 1.58 -34.60 10.89
C LYS A 143 0.90 -34.00 9.67
N GLY A 144 -0.22 -34.58 9.24
CA GLY A 144 -1.02 -34.05 8.13
C GLY A 144 -1.57 -32.66 8.43
N ILE A 145 -2.07 -32.46 9.65
CA ILE A 145 -2.58 -31.15 10.08
C ILE A 145 -1.44 -30.11 10.16
N ASP A 146 -0.26 -30.49 10.66
CA ASP A 146 0.91 -29.60 10.67
C ASP A 146 1.33 -29.14 9.29
N ALA A 147 1.34 -30.05 8.31
CA ALA A 147 1.67 -29.70 6.93
C ALA A 147 0.67 -28.67 6.37
N ALA A 148 -0.62 -28.82 6.68
CA ALA A 148 -1.66 -27.86 6.29
C ALA A 148 -1.44 -26.49 6.97
N VAL A 149 -1.17 -26.47 8.28
CA VAL A 149 -0.86 -25.24 9.03
C VAL A 149 0.38 -24.54 8.47
N GLN A 150 1.44 -25.28 8.15
CA GLN A 150 2.65 -24.73 7.52
C GLN A 150 2.39 -24.17 6.12
N SER A 151 1.43 -24.73 5.38
CA SER A 151 1.01 -24.20 4.08
C SER A 151 0.29 -22.86 4.25
N PHE A 152 -0.61 -22.77 5.23
CA PHE A 152 -1.26 -21.51 5.60
C PHE A 152 -0.24 -20.44 6.02
N ASP A 153 0.75 -20.81 6.84
CA ASP A 153 1.79 -19.88 7.30
C ASP A 153 2.66 -19.36 6.15
N ARG A 154 2.97 -20.20 5.17
CA ARG A 154 3.68 -19.78 3.96
C ARG A 154 2.85 -18.79 3.12
N ALA A 155 1.56 -19.05 2.97
CA ALA A 155 0.66 -18.14 2.26
C ALA A 155 0.57 -16.78 2.99
N LEU A 156 0.42 -16.81 4.31
CA LEU A 156 0.35 -15.59 5.14
C LEU A 156 1.65 -14.79 5.06
N ALA A 157 2.81 -15.44 5.20
CA ALA A 157 4.11 -14.77 5.05
C ALA A 157 4.30 -14.15 3.66
N GLY A 158 3.84 -14.84 2.60
CA GLY A 158 3.83 -14.32 1.23
C GLY A 158 2.97 -13.05 1.09
N HIS A 159 1.79 -13.04 1.71
CA HIS A 159 0.93 -11.86 1.77
C HIS A 159 1.56 -10.71 2.59
N GLU A 160 2.12 -10.99 3.76
CA GLU A 160 2.77 -9.98 4.60
C GLU A 160 3.97 -9.33 3.90
N ALA A 161 4.76 -10.12 3.16
CA ALA A 161 5.86 -9.61 2.34
C ALA A 161 5.36 -8.69 1.21
N ALA A 162 4.26 -9.06 0.54
CA ALA A 162 3.62 -8.24 -0.49
C ALA A 162 3.13 -6.90 0.09
N THR A 163 2.43 -6.93 1.23
CA THR A 163 1.94 -5.74 1.92
C THR A 163 3.08 -4.85 2.42
N THR A 164 4.18 -5.44 2.87
CA THR A 164 5.40 -4.69 3.28
C THR A 164 6.01 -3.93 2.10
N LYS A 165 6.07 -4.54 0.91
CA LYS A 165 6.54 -3.85 -0.31
C LYS A 165 5.64 -2.66 -0.67
N LEU A 166 4.33 -2.81 -0.58
CA LEU A 166 3.38 -1.71 -0.83
C LEU A 166 3.53 -0.58 0.19
N LYS A 167 3.69 -0.90 1.48
CA LYS A 167 3.96 0.09 2.53
C LYS A 167 5.27 0.85 2.29
N ALA A 168 6.32 0.15 1.89
CA ALA A 168 7.61 0.76 1.56
C ALA A 168 7.50 1.70 0.34
N ALA A 169 6.78 1.29 -0.71
CA ALA A 169 6.53 2.14 -1.87
C ALA A 169 5.71 3.38 -1.51
N HIS A 170 4.66 3.22 -0.69
CA HIS A 170 3.88 4.35 -0.18
C HIS A 170 4.74 5.34 0.61
N ALA A 171 5.56 4.86 1.55
CA ALA A 171 6.48 5.71 2.31
C ALA A 171 7.46 6.46 1.39
N LYS A 172 8.02 5.77 0.40
CA LYS A 172 8.93 6.40 -0.57
C LYS A 172 8.26 7.46 -1.43
N LEU A 173 7.00 7.28 -1.81
CA LEU A 173 6.23 8.33 -2.51
C LEU A 173 6.00 9.56 -1.63
N LEU A 174 5.76 9.37 -0.32
CA LEU A 174 5.63 10.51 0.61
C LEU A 174 6.96 11.26 0.77
N GLU A 175 8.09 10.55 0.83
CA GLU A 175 9.42 11.15 0.84
C GLU A 175 9.68 11.97 -0.44
N LEU A 176 9.38 11.40 -1.61
CA LEU A 176 9.52 12.08 -2.91
C LEU A 176 8.58 13.29 -3.03
N ALA A 177 7.36 13.21 -2.50
CA ALA A 177 6.44 14.33 -2.47
C ALA A 177 6.95 15.48 -1.58
N ALA A 178 7.63 15.16 -0.48
CA ALA A 178 8.27 16.15 0.38
C ALA A 178 9.46 16.83 -0.31
N LEU A 179 10.30 16.05 -1.02
CA LEU A 179 11.40 16.57 -1.83
C LEU A 179 10.90 17.49 -2.96
N ALA A 180 9.82 17.12 -3.63
CA ALA A 180 9.21 17.95 -4.66
C ALA A 180 8.64 19.28 -4.13
N ASP A 181 8.44 19.42 -2.81
CA ASP A 181 7.99 20.66 -2.18
C ASP A 181 9.12 21.52 -1.61
N ASP A 182 10.39 21.12 -1.76
CA ASP A 182 11.51 21.82 -1.15
C ASP A 182 11.61 23.27 -1.67
N GLY A 183 11.38 24.22 -0.77
CA GLY A 183 11.30 25.66 -1.05
C GLY A 183 12.57 26.20 -1.69
N ALA A 184 13.73 25.63 -1.38
CA ALA A 184 15.00 26.04 -1.97
C ALA A 184 15.06 25.80 -3.49
N ASN A 185 14.39 24.76 -4.00
CA ASN A 185 14.29 24.50 -5.44
C ASN A 185 13.25 25.42 -6.10
N ARG A 186 12.14 25.75 -5.43
CA ARG A 186 11.19 26.78 -5.90
C ARG A 186 11.87 28.14 -6.07
N ASP A 187 12.66 28.56 -5.09
CA ASP A 187 13.35 29.85 -5.13
C ASP A 187 14.43 29.90 -6.21
N ARG A 188 15.18 28.81 -6.41
CA ARG A 188 16.15 28.73 -7.52
C ARG A 188 15.47 28.78 -8.88
N VAL A 189 14.35 28.07 -9.07
CA VAL A 189 13.59 28.09 -10.34
C VAL A 189 12.95 29.46 -10.57
N SER A 190 12.43 30.13 -9.54
CA SER A 190 11.88 31.48 -9.66
C SER A 190 12.97 32.49 -10.05
N MET A 191 14.16 32.40 -9.45
CA MET A 191 15.33 33.20 -9.82
C MET A 191 15.78 32.95 -11.26
N LEU A 192 15.81 31.69 -11.71
CA LEU A 192 16.13 31.32 -13.09
C LEU A 192 15.10 31.88 -14.09
N LYS A 193 13.80 31.78 -13.79
CA LYS A 193 12.72 32.36 -14.61
C LYS A 193 12.88 33.88 -14.71
N ALA A 194 13.11 34.56 -13.59
CA ALA A 194 13.35 36.00 -13.56
C ALA A 194 14.59 36.40 -14.38
N SER A 195 15.69 35.62 -14.30
CA SER A 195 16.91 35.87 -15.08
C SER A 195 16.67 35.70 -16.59
N ILE A 196 15.89 34.69 -17.00
CA ILE A 196 15.53 34.48 -18.41
C ILE A 196 14.65 35.60 -18.93
N ASP A 197 13.65 36.04 -18.16
CA ASP A 197 12.77 37.15 -18.55
C ASP A 197 13.54 38.46 -18.67
N PHE A 198 14.49 38.72 -17.75
CA PHE A 198 15.39 39.86 -17.86
C PHE A 198 16.23 39.79 -19.14
N LYS A 199 16.84 38.64 -19.44
CA LYS A 199 17.61 38.43 -20.69
C LYS A 199 16.76 38.61 -21.94
N ARG A 200 15.48 38.23 -21.92
CA ARG A 200 14.54 38.42 -23.04
C ARG A 200 14.17 39.88 -23.28
N ARG A 201 14.07 40.69 -22.22
CA ARG A 201 13.77 42.13 -22.31
C ARG A 201 14.99 42.99 -22.64
N LEU A 202 16.18 42.43 -22.45
CA LEU A 202 17.46 43.13 -22.62
C LEU A 202 17.68 43.72 -24.03
N PRO A 203 17.38 43.01 -25.14
CA PRO A 203 17.50 43.57 -26.48
C PRO A 203 16.59 44.79 -26.69
N GLN A 204 15.33 44.70 -26.24
CA GLN A 204 14.36 45.78 -26.39
C GLN A 204 14.78 47.02 -25.57
N ALA A 205 15.29 46.82 -24.36
CA ALA A 205 15.84 47.90 -23.54
C ALA A 205 17.10 48.53 -24.16
N LEU A 206 17.95 47.74 -24.82
CA LEU A 206 19.11 48.25 -25.56
C LEU A 206 18.70 49.04 -26.80
N ASP A 207 17.67 48.60 -27.52
CA ASP A 207 17.11 49.31 -28.67
C ASP A 207 16.49 50.66 -28.25
N GLU A 208 15.75 50.69 -27.14
CA GLU A 208 15.22 51.93 -26.55
C GLU A 208 16.35 52.90 -26.14
N LEU A 209 17.45 52.38 -25.58
CA LEU A 209 18.61 53.19 -25.21
C LEU A 209 19.33 53.75 -26.43
N ALA A 210 19.45 52.96 -27.50
CA ALA A 210 20.04 53.40 -28.77
C ALA A 210 19.19 54.50 -29.42
N ALA A 211 17.86 54.34 -29.45
CA ALA A 211 16.93 55.35 -29.93
C ALA A 211 17.00 56.65 -29.10
N GLY A 212 17.09 56.53 -27.77
CA GLY A 212 17.29 57.68 -26.88
C GLY A 212 18.61 58.42 -27.15
N ARG A 213 19.70 57.68 -27.44
CA ARG A 213 20.99 58.28 -27.80
C ARG A 213 20.91 59.07 -29.11
N GLU A 214 20.21 58.54 -30.13
CA GLU A 214 19.99 59.26 -31.39
C GLU A 214 19.20 60.55 -31.19
N GLN A 215 18.18 60.53 -30.34
CA GLN A 215 17.41 61.74 -30.00
C GLN A 215 18.27 62.81 -29.31
N VAL A 216 19.16 62.41 -28.40
CA VAL A 216 20.10 63.32 -27.72
C VAL A 216 21.10 63.92 -28.71
N VAL A 217 21.65 63.12 -29.63
CA VAL A 217 22.57 63.60 -30.67
C VAL A 217 21.86 64.59 -31.60
N ALA A 218 20.61 64.30 -32.00
CA ALA A 218 19.81 65.20 -32.82
C ALA A 218 19.49 66.52 -32.08
N ALA A 219 19.24 66.47 -30.77
CA ALA A 219 19.02 67.67 -29.96
C ALA A 219 20.30 68.52 -29.85
N LEU A 220 21.46 67.89 -29.64
CA LEU A 220 22.75 68.58 -29.61
C LEU A 220 23.06 69.26 -30.95
N ALA A 221 22.82 68.59 -32.07
CA ALA A 221 23.00 69.19 -33.40
C ALA A 221 22.10 70.42 -33.62
N ARG A 222 20.85 70.40 -33.10
CA ARG A 222 19.95 71.58 -33.13
C ARG A 222 20.47 72.71 -32.25
N PHE A 223 21.01 72.39 -31.07
CA PHE A 223 21.63 73.39 -30.19
C PHE A 223 22.88 74.02 -30.81
N ASP A 224 23.75 73.23 -31.42
CA ASP A 224 24.92 73.75 -32.14
C ASP A 224 24.50 74.63 -33.32
N LEU A 225 23.50 74.22 -34.10
CA LEU A 225 22.96 75.05 -35.18
C LEU A 225 22.40 76.39 -34.66
N ALA A 226 21.67 76.36 -33.54
CA ALA A 226 21.14 77.56 -32.89
C ALA A 226 22.25 78.47 -32.34
N LEU A 227 23.30 77.90 -31.75
CA LEU A 227 24.47 78.64 -31.28
C LEU A 227 25.27 79.26 -32.44
N THR A 228 25.35 78.57 -33.58
CA THR A 228 26.07 79.05 -34.77
C THR A 228 25.31 80.22 -35.41
N THR A 229 23.99 80.10 -35.57
CA THR A 229 23.13 81.20 -36.04
C THR A 229 23.12 82.40 -35.09
N LEU A 230 23.13 82.18 -33.77
CA LEU A 230 23.26 83.28 -32.80
C LEU A 230 24.60 84.02 -32.90
N LYS A 231 25.70 83.31 -33.20
CA LYS A 231 27.02 83.93 -33.42
C LYS A 231 27.10 84.72 -34.73
N GLU A 232 26.36 84.31 -35.76
CA GLU A 232 26.29 85.02 -37.04
C GLU A 232 25.42 86.28 -36.98
N CYS A 233 24.54 86.39 -35.98
CA CYS A 233 23.67 87.55 -35.76
C CYS A 233 24.19 88.55 -34.70
N ALA A 234 25.33 88.27 -34.05
CA ALA A 234 25.97 89.12 -33.05
C ALA A 234 27.20 89.82 -33.64
#